data_AF-A0A2V8MKQ4-F1
#
_entry.id   AF-A0A2V8MKQ4-F1
#
_cell.length_a   1.000
_cell.length_b   1.000
_cell.length_c   1.000
_cell.angle_alpha   90.00
_cell.angle_beta   90.00
_cell.angle_gamma   90.00
#
_symmetry.space_group_name_H-M   'P 1'
#
loop_
_entity.id
_entity.type
_entity.pdbx_description
1 polymer ?
#
loop_
_entity_poly.entity_id
_entity_poly.type
_entity_poly.pdbx_seq_one_letter_code
_entity_poly.pdbx_strand_id
1 'polypeptide(L)'
;MNARPIGIAAALLVCALSAPAIAQQWINHPTPGVPRLPDGKPNLSAPAPRTADGKPDLSGIWRAGRTGEYGYDYNVAQNLKPEGIQLWAQKLRQQRVQDFRNDSPLARCLPVSVPFLNFRGLSQIVQTPGVIVVLHESPNSPHRMIYTDGRQLPKDISDLIPTWLGYSVGHWEQDTLVVNSAGFNDLGWLDVGGHPQTESLRITERLRRRDFGHLEYEMTIDDPKTFTQPFTLRADKTLVADTVLLEDVCENERSSAHLVSGVRVAPEILAQYAGRYEFAPGRQVVVTVSGDQLFIDDSAHPADRLFVARSEAVFLSSVSMASVEFVRSAQGAVTQLIRTEAGKKETAVRSATQR
;
A
#
# COMPACT_ATOMS: atom_id res chain seq x y z
N MET A 1 45.57 56.78 22.95
CA MET A 1 45.50 56.39 21.52
C MET A 1 45.41 54.87 21.47
N ASN A 2 44.51 54.13 20.82
CA ASN A 2 43.22 54.33 20.13
C ASN A 2 42.46 52.97 20.27
N ALA A 3 41.14 52.81 20.24
CA ALA A 3 39.98 53.71 20.18
C ALA A 3 38.74 52.97 20.79
N ARG A 4 37.54 53.56 20.78
CA ARG A 4 36.27 52.85 21.10
C ARG A 4 35.70 52.15 19.86
N PRO A 5 34.99 51.02 20.05
CA PRO A 5 33.62 50.90 19.53
C PRO A 5 32.60 50.70 20.68
N ILE A 6 31.48 51.42 20.70
CA ILE A 6 30.17 51.06 20.11
C ILE A 6 29.52 49.87 20.84
N GLY A 7 28.42 50.16 21.53
CA GLY A 7 27.65 49.17 22.28
C GLY A 7 26.73 48.34 21.40
N ILE A 8 26.35 47.17 21.92
CA ILE A 8 25.31 46.30 21.35
C ILE A 8 24.16 46.26 22.36
N ALA A 9 22.95 46.51 21.87
CA ALA A 9 21.75 46.56 22.70
C ALA A 9 21.41 45.18 23.29
N ALA A 10 20.99 45.16 24.55
CA ALA A 10 20.44 43.97 25.17
C ALA A 10 19.06 43.65 24.59
N ALA A 11 19.00 42.77 23.59
CA ALA A 11 17.75 42.21 23.09
C ALA A 11 17.17 41.24 24.12
N LEU A 12 15.94 41.49 24.57
CA LEU A 12 15.22 40.67 25.52
C LEU A 12 15.04 39.24 25.00
N LEU A 13 15.50 38.26 25.76
CA LEU A 13 15.29 36.85 25.49
C LEU A 13 13.83 36.47 25.82
N VAL A 14 12.91 36.76 24.91
CA VAL A 14 11.53 36.25 24.99
C VAL A 14 11.57 34.76 24.66
N CYS A 15 11.63 33.92 25.71
CA CYS A 15 11.39 32.48 25.61
C CYS A 15 9.93 32.23 25.23
N ALA A 16 9.62 32.38 23.94
CA ALA A 16 8.35 31.96 23.39
C ALA A 16 8.22 30.44 23.57
N LEU A 17 7.18 30.02 24.30
CA LEU A 17 6.84 28.63 24.54
C LEU A 17 6.63 27.91 23.20
N SER A 18 7.59 27.08 22.80
CA SER A 18 7.45 26.16 21.67
C SER A 18 6.53 25.00 22.06
N ALA A 19 5.24 25.27 22.14
CA ALA A 19 4.23 24.21 22.13
C ALA A 19 4.34 23.45 20.79
N PRO A 20 4.33 22.11 20.78
CA PRO A 20 4.39 21.35 19.54
C PRO A 20 3.08 21.55 18.76
N ALA A 21 3.15 22.29 17.66
CA ALA A 21 2.01 22.64 16.79
C ALA A 21 1.51 21.46 15.93
N ILE A 22 1.50 20.23 16.49
CA ILE A 22 1.13 18.98 15.81
C ILE A 22 -0.27 18.49 16.25
N ALA A 23 -0.88 19.11 17.27
CA ALA A 23 -2.21 18.76 17.78
C ALA A 23 -3.36 19.66 17.25
N GLN A 24 -3.15 20.39 16.15
CA GLN A 24 -4.10 21.42 15.69
C GLN A 24 -4.19 21.56 14.16
N GLN A 25 -4.65 20.49 13.50
CA GLN A 25 -5.28 20.59 12.18
C GLN A 25 -6.67 19.92 12.24
N TRP A 26 -7.69 20.74 12.56
CA TRP A 26 -9.13 20.57 12.27
C TRP A 26 -9.78 19.23 12.72
N ILE A 27 -10.76 19.14 13.61
CA ILE A 27 -11.73 20.13 14.13
C ILE A 27 -12.29 19.59 15.48
N ASN A 28 -12.51 20.43 16.50
CA ASN A 28 -13.15 20.04 17.77
C ASN A 28 -14.70 19.93 17.66
N HIS A 29 -15.23 19.40 16.55
CA HIS A 29 -16.66 19.19 16.38
C HIS A 29 -16.98 17.69 16.39
N PRO A 30 -17.70 17.21 17.42
CA PRO A 30 -18.31 15.89 17.43
C PRO A 30 -19.09 15.62 16.14
N THR A 31 -18.81 14.50 15.46
CA THR A 31 -19.64 14.05 14.33
C THR A 31 -21.08 13.84 14.82
N PRO A 32 -22.08 14.50 14.21
CA PRO A 32 -23.48 14.35 14.62
C PRO A 32 -23.95 12.89 14.52
N GLY A 33 -24.86 12.49 15.42
CA GLY A 33 -25.46 11.15 15.40
C GLY A 33 -24.58 10.01 15.93
N VAL A 34 -23.29 10.26 16.24
CA VAL A 34 -22.41 9.25 16.86
C VAL A 34 -22.81 8.99 18.31
N PRO A 35 -23.20 7.75 18.70
CA PRO A 35 -23.42 7.38 20.09
C PRO A 35 -22.13 7.54 20.90
N ARG A 36 -22.24 8.00 22.14
CA ARG A 36 -21.07 8.28 23.01
C ARG A 36 -21.17 7.56 24.34
N LEU A 37 -20.00 7.23 24.89
CA LEU A 37 -19.82 6.75 26.25
C LEU A 37 -19.93 7.92 27.26
N PRO A 38 -20.06 7.65 28.57
CA PRO A 38 -20.11 8.71 29.60
C PRO A 38 -18.86 9.60 29.65
N ASP A 39 -17.72 9.16 29.10
CA ASP A 39 -16.49 9.96 28.99
C ASP A 39 -16.43 10.82 27.70
N GLY A 40 -17.51 10.85 26.92
CA GLY A 40 -17.64 11.63 25.69
C GLY A 40 -17.03 10.98 24.44
N LYS A 41 -16.36 9.83 24.55
CA LYS A 41 -15.78 9.14 23.39
C LYS A 41 -16.84 8.43 22.54
N PRO A 42 -16.63 8.29 21.22
CA PRO A 42 -17.46 7.47 20.35
C PRO A 42 -17.62 6.04 20.88
N ASN A 43 -18.86 5.57 21.01
CA ASN A 43 -19.18 4.20 21.36
C ASN A 43 -19.25 3.34 20.09
N LEU A 44 -18.11 2.82 19.67
CA LEU A 44 -17.99 1.98 18.48
C LEU A 44 -18.77 0.65 18.58
N SER A 45 -19.12 0.20 19.78
CA SER A 45 -19.89 -1.04 19.99
C SER A 45 -21.40 -0.83 20.13
N ALA A 46 -21.91 0.39 19.88
CA ALA A 46 -23.34 0.66 19.83
C ALA A 46 -24.02 -0.09 18.66
N PRO A 47 -25.36 -0.26 18.63
CA PRO A 47 -26.06 -0.88 17.51
C PRO A 47 -25.77 -0.17 16.18
N ALA A 48 -25.68 -0.94 15.09
CA ALA A 48 -25.51 -0.39 13.75
C ALA A 48 -26.68 0.55 13.38
N PRO A 49 -26.41 1.75 12.84
CA PRO A 49 -27.46 2.67 12.38
C PRO A 49 -28.18 2.08 11.17
N ARG A 50 -29.44 2.49 10.95
CA ARG A 50 -30.26 2.07 9.81
C ARG A 50 -30.85 3.27 9.08
N THR A 51 -30.95 3.15 7.76
CA THR A 51 -31.63 4.10 6.88
C THR A 51 -33.16 4.00 7.01
N ALA A 52 -33.89 4.95 6.41
CA ALA A 52 -35.35 5.02 6.50
C ALA A 52 -36.09 3.79 5.89
N ASP A 53 -35.45 3.08 4.95
CA ASP A 53 -35.92 1.81 4.38
C ASP A 53 -35.48 0.57 5.18
N GLY A 54 -34.91 0.78 6.38
CA GLY A 54 -34.53 -0.27 7.32
C GLY A 54 -33.23 -1.01 7.00
N LYS A 55 -32.51 -0.64 5.94
CA LYS A 55 -31.17 -1.19 5.66
C LYS A 55 -30.12 -0.65 6.63
N PRO A 56 -29.01 -1.36 6.87
CA PRO A 56 -27.87 -0.76 7.55
C PRO A 56 -27.41 0.50 6.80
N ASP A 57 -27.19 1.58 7.55
CA ASP A 57 -26.51 2.76 7.01
C ASP A 57 -25.00 2.48 7.05
N LEU A 58 -24.34 2.52 5.90
CA LEU A 58 -22.89 2.35 5.78
C LEU A 58 -22.14 3.70 5.85
N SER A 59 -22.85 4.81 5.95
CA SER A 59 -22.25 6.15 5.96
C SER A 59 -21.27 6.35 7.11
N GLY A 60 -20.17 7.04 6.80
CA GLY A 60 -19.07 7.30 7.73
C GLY A 60 -17.71 7.31 7.05
N ILE A 61 -16.69 7.77 7.77
CA ILE A 61 -15.29 7.66 7.37
C ILE A 61 -14.74 6.35 7.94
N TRP A 62 -14.22 5.49 7.08
CA TRP A 62 -13.76 4.15 7.43
C TRP A 62 -12.26 4.04 7.19
N ARG A 63 -11.51 3.62 8.21
CA ARG A 63 -10.11 3.22 8.06
C ARG A 63 -10.04 1.83 7.47
N ALA A 64 -9.26 1.67 6.41
CA ALA A 64 -9.02 0.36 5.82
C ALA A 64 -8.41 -0.62 6.83
N GLY A 65 -8.89 -1.86 6.82
CA GLY A 65 -8.36 -2.92 7.67
C GLY A 65 -6.99 -3.40 7.17
N ARG A 66 -6.03 -3.53 8.09
CA ARG A 66 -4.66 -4.00 7.79
C ARG A 66 -4.49 -5.45 8.24
N THR A 67 -4.07 -6.31 7.34
CA THR A 67 -3.81 -7.74 7.57
C THR A 67 -2.33 -8.04 7.37
N GLY A 68 -1.67 -8.60 8.40
CA GLY A 68 -0.23 -8.89 8.34
C GLY A 68 0.68 -7.65 8.45
N GLU A 69 1.98 -7.89 8.28
CA GLU A 69 3.02 -6.85 8.35
C GLU A 69 2.90 -5.86 7.16
N TYR A 70 2.66 -6.38 5.96
CA TYR A 70 2.34 -5.64 4.74
C TYR A 70 0.91 -6.02 4.32
N GLY A 71 0.03 -5.03 4.19
CA GLY A 71 -1.40 -5.27 3.95
C GLY A 71 -1.71 -5.80 2.54
N TYR A 72 -2.98 -6.10 2.28
CA TYR A 72 -3.44 -6.38 0.92
C TYR A 72 -3.24 -5.19 -0.05
N ASP A 73 -3.07 -3.96 0.45
CA ASP A 73 -2.64 -2.81 -0.36
C ASP A 73 -1.23 -2.97 -0.93
N TYR A 74 -0.41 -3.81 -0.29
CA TYR A 74 0.94 -4.14 -0.72
C TYR A 74 1.03 -5.46 -1.49
N ASN A 75 0.24 -6.46 -1.10
CA ASN A 75 0.22 -7.77 -1.76
C ASN A 75 -1.17 -8.41 -1.68
N VAL A 76 -2.02 -8.21 -2.70
CA VAL A 76 -3.33 -8.90 -2.79
C VAL A 76 -3.15 -10.42 -2.88
N ALA A 77 -2.06 -10.88 -3.48
CA ALA A 77 -1.78 -12.29 -3.68
C ALA A 77 -1.06 -12.97 -2.49
N GLN A 78 -0.98 -12.33 -1.31
CA GLN A 78 -0.21 -12.88 -0.17
C GLN A 78 -0.68 -14.26 0.33
N ASN A 79 -1.95 -14.60 0.09
CA ASN A 79 -2.53 -15.90 0.44
C ASN A 79 -2.53 -16.91 -0.73
N LEU A 80 -1.99 -16.54 -1.89
CA LEU A 80 -1.86 -17.41 -3.06
C LEU A 80 -0.47 -18.07 -3.07
N LYS A 81 -0.43 -19.32 -3.52
CA LYS A 81 0.83 -19.92 -3.97
C LYS A 81 1.25 -19.28 -5.31
N PRO A 82 2.53 -19.33 -5.72
CA PRO A 82 2.96 -18.79 -7.01
C PRO A 82 2.16 -19.31 -8.20
N GLU A 83 1.75 -20.58 -8.18
CA GLU A 83 0.94 -21.21 -9.24
C GLU A 83 -0.52 -20.68 -9.30
N GLY A 84 -0.92 -19.88 -8.31
CA GLY A 84 -2.17 -19.11 -8.30
C GLY A 84 -2.16 -17.92 -9.27
N ILE A 85 -1.00 -17.51 -9.77
CA ILE A 85 -0.79 -16.33 -10.62
C ILE A 85 -0.28 -16.79 -11.99
N GLN A 86 -0.84 -16.24 -13.07
CA GLN A 86 -0.44 -16.56 -14.44
C GLN A 86 1.01 -16.12 -14.70
N LEU A 87 1.79 -16.92 -15.45
CA LEU A 87 3.24 -16.73 -15.60
C LEU A 87 3.63 -15.35 -16.17
N TRP A 88 2.83 -14.80 -17.08
CA TRP A 88 3.08 -13.46 -17.63
C TRP A 88 2.90 -12.37 -16.56
N ALA A 89 1.90 -12.50 -15.68
CA ALA A 89 1.62 -11.56 -14.61
C ALA A 89 2.69 -11.62 -13.52
N GLN A 90 3.20 -12.81 -13.20
CA GLN A 90 4.37 -12.98 -12.33
C GLN A 90 5.60 -12.27 -12.91
N LYS A 91 5.90 -12.49 -14.20
CA LYS A 91 7.03 -11.85 -14.89
C LYS A 91 6.90 -10.32 -14.94
N LEU A 92 5.72 -9.81 -15.29
CA LEU A 92 5.46 -8.37 -15.32
C LEU A 92 5.60 -7.73 -13.93
N ARG A 93 5.07 -8.37 -12.88
CA ARG A 93 5.28 -7.92 -11.50
C ARG A 93 6.76 -7.91 -11.12
N GLN A 94 7.49 -8.98 -11.43
CA GLN A 94 8.93 -9.07 -11.16
C GLN A 94 9.70 -7.95 -11.86
N GLN A 95 9.40 -7.70 -13.14
CA GLN A 95 9.97 -6.59 -13.89
C GLN A 95 9.66 -5.23 -13.24
N ARG A 96 8.39 -4.96 -12.90
CA ARG A 96 7.99 -3.72 -12.19
C ARG A 96 8.74 -3.52 -10.88
N VAL A 97 9.00 -4.60 -10.13
CA VAL A 97 9.83 -4.54 -8.92
C VAL A 97 11.28 -4.18 -9.27
N GLN A 98 11.86 -4.79 -10.31
CA GLN A 98 13.23 -4.48 -10.80
C GLN A 98 13.37 -3.05 -11.33
N ASP A 99 12.34 -2.50 -11.98
CA ASP A 99 12.27 -1.12 -12.46
C ASP A 99 11.91 -0.10 -11.34
N PHE A 100 12.07 -0.48 -10.07
CA PHE A 100 11.70 0.30 -8.87
C PHE A 100 10.25 0.83 -8.89
N ARG A 101 9.37 0.21 -9.67
CA ARG A 101 7.97 0.60 -9.89
C ARG A 101 7.82 2.02 -10.44
N ASN A 102 8.79 2.49 -11.22
CA ASN A 102 8.82 3.85 -11.78
C ASN A 102 7.67 4.14 -12.78
N ASP A 103 7.00 3.10 -13.27
CA ASP A 103 5.83 3.14 -14.14
C ASP A 103 4.50 3.01 -13.37
N SER A 104 4.54 2.93 -12.03
CA SER A 104 3.34 2.81 -11.20
C SER A 104 2.38 3.99 -11.44
N PRO A 105 1.06 3.75 -11.60
CA PRO A 105 0.06 4.81 -11.66
C PRO A 105 0.15 5.80 -10.50
N LEU A 106 0.44 5.29 -9.30
CA LEU A 106 0.62 6.09 -8.09
C LEU A 106 1.79 7.08 -8.20
N ALA A 107 2.89 6.68 -8.84
CA ALA A 107 4.08 7.53 -9.04
C ALA A 107 3.87 8.63 -10.09
N ARG A 108 2.76 8.58 -10.85
CA ARG A 108 2.41 9.51 -11.93
C ARG A 108 1.13 10.29 -11.67
N CYS A 109 0.64 10.34 -10.42
CA CYS A 109 -0.64 10.95 -10.10
C CYS A 109 -1.79 10.43 -10.99
N LEU A 110 -1.85 9.11 -11.23
CA LEU A 110 -2.97 8.46 -11.91
C LEU A 110 -3.83 7.71 -10.87
N PRO A 111 -5.12 7.45 -11.17
CA PRO A 111 -5.96 6.62 -10.32
C PRO A 111 -5.37 5.22 -10.12
N VAL A 112 -5.84 4.56 -9.07
CA VAL A 112 -5.39 3.24 -8.62
C VAL A 112 -6.57 2.30 -8.47
N SER A 113 -6.31 1.00 -8.37
CA SER A 113 -7.35 -0.04 -8.44
C SER A 113 -8.26 -0.08 -7.20
N VAL A 114 -9.45 -0.68 -7.39
CA VAL A 114 -10.44 -0.88 -6.32
C VAL A 114 -9.90 -1.67 -5.11
N PRO A 115 -9.06 -2.73 -5.25
CA PRO A 115 -8.39 -3.36 -4.12
C PRO A 115 -7.48 -2.41 -3.33
N PHE A 116 -6.55 -1.72 -4.00
CA PHE A 116 -5.66 -0.75 -3.35
C PHE A 116 -6.44 0.31 -2.57
N LEU A 117 -7.47 0.90 -3.20
CA LEU A 117 -8.33 1.94 -2.60
C LEU A 117 -9.16 1.47 -1.40
N ASN A 118 -9.35 0.16 -1.23
CA ASN A 118 -10.15 -0.40 -0.13
C ASN A 118 -9.32 -0.95 1.02
N PHE A 119 -8.08 -1.37 0.77
CA PHE A 119 -7.15 -1.90 1.77
C PHE A 119 -6.10 -0.89 2.25
N ARG A 120 -6.19 0.38 1.79
CA ARG A 120 -5.31 1.49 2.20
C ARG A 120 -6.09 2.71 2.66
N GLY A 121 -5.50 3.50 3.56
CA GLY A 121 -5.95 4.86 3.90
C GLY A 121 -7.32 4.94 4.56
N LEU A 122 -7.97 6.09 4.37
CA LEU A 122 -9.35 6.34 4.74
C LEU A 122 -10.27 6.34 3.49
N SER A 123 -11.51 5.89 3.68
CA SER A 123 -12.58 6.02 2.68
C SER A 123 -13.86 6.53 3.34
N GLN A 124 -14.44 7.61 2.82
CA GLN A 124 -15.76 8.09 3.26
C GLN A 124 -16.86 7.48 2.40
N ILE A 125 -17.81 6.81 3.05
CA ILE A 125 -19.04 6.32 2.42
C ILE A 125 -20.14 7.35 2.66
N VAL A 126 -20.87 7.69 1.60
CA VAL A 126 -22.10 8.48 1.64
C VAL A 126 -23.22 7.65 0.99
N GLN A 127 -24.17 7.18 1.79
CA GLN A 127 -25.28 6.36 1.33
C GLN A 127 -26.51 7.21 1.07
N THR A 128 -27.05 7.14 -0.15
CA THR A 128 -28.31 7.79 -0.54
C THR A 128 -29.26 6.77 -1.19
N PRO A 129 -30.57 7.07 -1.32
CA PRO A 129 -31.48 6.22 -2.07
C PRO A 129 -31.03 6.08 -3.54
N GLY A 130 -30.80 4.84 -3.98
CA GLY A 130 -30.43 4.51 -5.37
C GLY A 130 -28.94 4.66 -5.73
N VAL A 131 -28.12 5.33 -4.90
CA VAL A 131 -26.66 5.37 -5.12
C VAL A 131 -25.87 5.54 -3.82
N ILE A 132 -24.76 4.82 -3.72
CA ILE A 132 -23.75 4.97 -2.68
C ILE A 132 -22.49 5.56 -3.33
N VAL A 133 -21.94 6.61 -2.72
CA VAL A 133 -20.69 7.24 -3.14
C VAL A 133 -19.59 6.84 -2.16
N VAL A 134 -18.45 6.40 -2.67
CA VAL A 134 -17.23 6.18 -1.88
C VAL A 134 -16.18 7.18 -2.32
N LEU A 135 -15.73 8.03 -1.40
CA LEU A 135 -14.63 8.97 -1.58
C LEU A 135 -13.37 8.37 -0.94
N HIS A 136 -12.24 8.38 -1.64
CA HIS A 136 -11.00 7.79 -1.14
C HIS A 136 -9.94 8.85 -0.84
N GLU A 137 -9.30 8.76 0.34
CA GLU A 137 -8.05 9.45 0.67
C GLU A 137 -6.89 8.73 -0.04
N SER A 138 -6.72 9.07 -1.30
CA SER A 138 -5.76 8.50 -2.25
C SER A 138 -5.50 9.53 -3.36
N PRO A 139 -4.37 9.49 -4.09
CA PRO A 139 -4.03 10.50 -5.10
C PRO A 139 -5.15 10.83 -6.10
N ASN A 140 -5.40 12.14 -6.27
CA ASN A 140 -6.52 12.76 -7.00
C ASN A 140 -7.92 12.54 -6.37
N SER A 141 -7.97 12.05 -5.14
CA SER A 141 -9.18 11.77 -4.34
C SER A 141 -10.34 11.18 -5.16
N PRO A 142 -10.11 10.02 -5.81
CA PRO A 142 -11.07 9.46 -6.74
C PRO A 142 -12.37 9.07 -6.01
N HIS A 143 -13.50 9.31 -6.66
CA HIS A 143 -14.81 8.88 -6.18
C HIS A 143 -15.29 7.66 -6.96
N ARG A 144 -15.96 6.74 -6.27
CA ARG A 144 -16.59 5.56 -6.86
C ARG A 144 -18.09 5.62 -6.64
N MET A 145 -18.86 5.40 -7.70
CA MET A 145 -20.32 5.36 -7.68
C MET A 145 -20.78 3.89 -7.68
N ILE A 146 -21.59 3.52 -6.70
CA ILE A 146 -22.20 2.18 -6.59
C ILE A 146 -23.72 2.37 -6.71
N TYR A 147 -24.28 1.99 -7.86
CA TYR A 147 -25.71 2.16 -8.12
C TYR A 147 -26.53 1.08 -7.41
N THR A 148 -27.48 1.49 -6.57
CA THR A 148 -28.32 0.61 -5.74
C THR A 148 -29.81 0.71 -6.11
N ASP A 149 -30.13 1.31 -7.25
CA ASP A 149 -31.48 1.52 -7.80
C ASP A 149 -32.08 0.29 -8.51
N GLY A 150 -31.49 -0.89 -8.32
CA GLY A 150 -31.93 -2.16 -8.92
C GLY A 150 -31.40 -2.43 -10.33
N ARG A 151 -30.69 -1.48 -10.95
CA ARG A 151 -30.01 -1.72 -12.24
C ARG A 151 -28.99 -2.86 -12.13
N GLN A 152 -28.78 -3.57 -13.22
CA GLN A 152 -27.83 -4.69 -13.30
C GLN A 152 -26.54 -4.25 -13.99
N LEU A 153 -25.46 -5.01 -13.81
CA LEU A 153 -24.30 -4.92 -14.70
C LEU A 153 -24.71 -5.30 -16.13
N PRO A 154 -24.18 -4.63 -17.17
CA PRO A 154 -24.26 -5.14 -18.54
C PRO A 154 -23.76 -6.58 -18.63
N LYS A 155 -24.48 -7.40 -19.42
CA LYS A 155 -24.13 -8.81 -19.63
C LYS A 155 -22.85 -8.92 -20.46
N ASP A 156 -22.77 -8.14 -21.52
CA ASP A 156 -21.54 -7.90 -22.26
C ASP A 156 -20.81 -6.72 -21.61
N ILE A 157 -19.50 -6.87 -21.34
CA ILE A 157 -18.68 -5.78 -20.81
C ILE A 157 -18.09 -4.89 -21.89
N SER A 158 -18.17 -5.28 -23.16
CA SER A 158 -17.79 -4.40 -24.28
C SER A 158 -18.76 -3.22 -24.46
N ASP A 159 -19.96 -3.29 -23.86
CA ASP A 159 -20.89 -2.16 -23.71
C ASP A 159 -20.37 -1.09 -22.72
N LEU A 160 -19.38 -1.41 -21.87
CA LEU A 160 -18.77 -0.49 -20.92
C LEU A 160 -17.49 0.13 -21.49
N ILE A 161 -17.36 1.45 -21.37
CA ILE A 161 -16.06 2.12 -21.57
C ILE A 161 -15.13 1.69 -20.43
N PRO A 162 -13.95 1.09 -20.70
CA PRO A 162 -13.02 0.69 -19.64
C PRO A 162 -12.51 1.87 -18.83
N THR A 163 -12.58 1.79 -17.50
CA THR A 163 -12.13 2.85 -16.58
C THR A 163 -11.32 2.29 -15.43
N TRP A 164 -10.61 3.15 -14.68
CA TRP A 164 -9.78 2.73 -13.56
C TRP A 164 -10.54 2.02 -12.43
N LEU A 165 -11.79 2.43 -12.17
CA LEU A 165 -12.63 1.93 -11.07
C LEU A 165 -13.79 1.05 -11.54
N GLY A 166 -13.94 0.87 -12.85
CA GLY A 166 -15.05 0.16 -13.46
C GLY A 166 -16.42 0.78 -13.19
N TYR A 167 -17.45 0.02 -13.53
CA TYR A 167 -18.85 0.31 -13.22
C TYR A 167 -19.33 -0.64 -12.11
N SER A 168 -19.99 -0.11 -11.09
CA SER A 168 -20.39 -0.86 -9.89
C SER A 168 -21.91 -0.80 -9.65
N VAL A 169 -22.53 -1.96 -9.42
CA VAL A 169 -23.93 -2.06 -8.97
C VAL A 169 -24.01 -2.80 -7.65
N GLY A 170 -24.96 -2.43 -6.79
CA GLY A 170 -25.11 -3.01 -5.46
C GLY A 170 -26.54 -3.47 -5.16
N HIS A 171 -26.67 -4.60 -4.46
CA HIS A 171 -27.93 -5.12 -3.95
C HIS A 171 -27.80 -5.55 -2.48
N TRP A 172 -28.92 -5.58 -1.74
CA TRP A 172 -28.93 -5.97 -0.34
C TRP A 172 -29.32 -7.44 -0.15
N GLU A 173 -28.39 -8.23 0.39
CA GLU A 173 -28.65 -9.56 0.94
C GLU A 173 -28.82 -9.43 2.46
N GLN A 174 -30.07 -9.35 2.91
CA GLN A 174 -30.43 -9.05 4.30
C GLN A 174 -29.81 -7.69 4.74
N ASP A 175 -28.81 -7.74 5.62
CA ASP A 175 -28.02 -6.63 6.17
C ASP A 175 -26.61 -6.52 5.54
N THR A 176 -26.34 -7.25 4.45
CA THR A 176 -25.07 -7.19 3.72
C THR A 176 -25.31 -6.51 2.38
N LEU A 177 -24.58 -5.44 2.09
CA LEU A 177 -24.52 -4.89 0.74
C LEU A 177 -23.54 -5.74 -0.08
N VAL A 178 -24.03 -6.30 -1.18
CA VAL A 178 -23.21 -7.00 -2.16
C VAL A 178 -23.01 -6.08 -3.35
N VAL A 179 -21.76 -5.87 -3.75
CA VAL A 179 -21.41 -4.98 -4.87
C VAL A 179 -20.72 -5.81 -5.93
N ASN A 180 -21.20 -5.73 -7.17
CA ASN A 180 -20.59 -6.38 -8.33
C ASN A 180 -20.05 -5.32 -9.29
N SER A 181 -18.82 -5.51 -9.75
CA SER A 181 -18.11 -4.52 -10.56
C SER A 181 -17.36 -5.14 -11.75
N ALA A 182 -17.34 -4.42 -12.86
CA ALA A 182 -16.69 -4.81 -14.11
C ALA A 182 -16.35 -3.58 -14.98
N GLY A 183 -15.77 -3.78 -16.17
CA GLY A 183 -15.42 -2.66 -17.07
C GLY A 183 -14.19 -1.88 -16.59
N PHE A 184 -13.24 -2.58 -15.98
CA PHE A 184 -11.94 -2.03 -15.60
C PHE A 184 -11.03 -1.91 -16.84
N ASN A 185 -10.11 -0.94 -16.84
CA ASN A 185 -8.99 -0.91 -17.78
C ASN A 185 -7.81 -1.78 -17.28
N ASP A 186 -6.83 -2.04 -18.15
CA ASP A 186 -5.60 -2.80 -17.84
C ASP A 186 -4.45 -1.94 -17.28
N LEU A 187 -4.68 -0.63 -17.09
CA LEU A 187 -3.69 0.33 -16.60
C LEU A 187 -3.51 0.26 -15.06
N GLY A 188 -4.53 -0.21 -14.34
CA GLY A 188 -4.52 -0.32 -12.89
C GLY A 188 -3.56 -1.40 -12.36
N TRP A 189 -2.99 -1.14 -11.19
CA TRP A 189 -2.23 -2.13 -10.42
C TRP A 189 -3.05 -2.52 -9.20
N LEU A 190 -3.19 -3.83 -8.92
CA LEU A 190 -4.00 -4.33 -7.81
C LEU A 190 -3.42 -3.94 -6.44
N ASP A 191 -2.09 -3.72 -6.37
CA ASP A 191 -1.36 -3.34 -5.16
C ASP A 191 -0.06 -2.57 -5.46
N VAL A 192 0.59 -2.04 -4.41
CA VAL A 192 1.98 -1.53 -4.47
C VAL A 192 2.95 -2.62 -4.93
N GLY A 193 2.65 -3.89 -4.67
CA GLY A 193 3.44 -5.05 -5.12
C GLY A 193 3.61 -5.13 -6.64
N GLY A 194 2.75 -4.49 -7.43
CA GLY A 194 2.84 -4.42 -8.88
C GLY A 194 2.06 -5.49 -9.62
N HIS A 195 1.14 -6.20 -8.96
CA HIS A 195 0.25 -7.15 -9.64
C HIS A 195 -0.62 -6.42 -10.69
N PRO A 196 -0.63 -6.87 -11.95
CA PRO A 196 -1.49 -6.28 -12.98
C PRO A 196 -2.97 -6.62 -12.75
N GLN A 197 -3.85 -5.87 -13.39
CA GLN A 197 -5.23 -6.27 -13.65
C GLN A 197 -5.46 -6.29 -15.17
N THR A 198 -6.48 -7.00 -15.65
CA THR A 198 -6.93 -6.91 -17.04
C THR A 198 -8.38 -6.44 -17.12
N GLU A 199 -8.84 -6.10 -18.33
CA GLU A 199 -10.27 -5.81 -18.61
C GLU A 199 -11.21 -7.00 -18.33
N SER A 200 -10.67 -8.20 -18.11
CA SER A 200 -11.44 -9.37 -17.69
C SER A 200 -11.67 -9.42 -16.18
N LEU A 201 -11.11 -8.49 -15.40
CA LEU A 201 -11.35 -8.35 -13.97
C LEU A 201 -12.85 -8.17 -13.64
N ARG A 202 -13.32 -8.98 -12.71
CA ARG A 202 -14.57 -8.83 -11.97
C ARG A 202 -14.25 -8.74 -10.49
N ILE A 203 -14.98 -7.88 -9.80
CA ILE A 203 -14.89 -7.74 -8.34
C ILE A 203 -16.28 -7.92 -7.74
N THR A 204 -16.39 -8.82 -6.77
CA THR A 204 -17.57 -8.95 -5.90
C THR A 204 -17.18 -8.60 -4.47
N GLU A 205 -17.74 -7.52 -3.93
CA GLU A 205 -17.53 -7.11 -2.54
C GLU A 205 -18.76 -7.45 -1.68
N ARG A 206 -18.53 -7.70 -0.40
CA ARG A 206 -19.57 -7.87 0.62
C ARG A 206 -19.25 -6.93 1.79
N LEU A 207 -20.16 -6.01 2.09
CA LEU A 207 -20.04 -5.00 3.14
C LEU A 207 -21.12 -5.26 4.20
N ARG A 208 -20.72 -5.56 5.44
CA ARG A 208 -21.65 -5.83 6.55
C ARG A 208 -21.27 -5.01 7.79
N ARG A 209 -22.08 -4.01 8.13
CA ARG A 209 -21.88 -3.19 9.35
C ARG A 209 -22.44 -3.94 10.56
N ARG A 210 -21.55 -4.57 11.35
CA ARG A 210 -21.92 -5.41 12.49
C ARG A 210 -22.49 -4.59 13.64
N ASP A 211 -21.88 -3.44 13.89
CA ASP A 211 -22.14 -2.52 14.99
C ASP A 211 -21.85 -1.09 14.51
N PHE A 212 -21.90 -0.10 15.39
CA PHE A 212 -21.71 1.30 15.01
C PHE A 212 -20.33 1.57 14.40
N GLY A 213 -19.29 0.88 14.87
CA GLY A 213 -17.89 1.19 14.56
C GLY A 213 -17.16 0.20 13.67
N HIS A 214 -17.71 -0.98 13.38
CA HIS A 214 -17.03 -2.04 12.64
C HIS A 214 -17.81 -2.49 11.40
N LEU A 215 -17.11 -2.50 10.27
CA LEU A 215 -17.59 -2.93 8.97
C LEU A 215 -16.78 -4.13 8.50
N GLU A 216 -17.40 -5.31 8.50
CA GLU A 216 -16.85 -6.53 7.94
C GLU A 216 -16.80 -6.38 6.41
N TYR A 217 -15.61 -6.55 5.82
CA TYR A 217 -15.38 -6.35 4.39
C TYR A 217 -14.74 -7.57 3.74
N GLU A 218 -15.44 -8.15 2.77
CA GLU A 218 -14.90 -9.17 1.86
C GLU A 218 -14.80 -8.62 0.44
N MET A 219 -13.73 -8.98 -0.27
CA MET A 219 -13.58 -8.71 -1.71
C MET A 219 -13.11 -9.98 -2.42
N THR A 220 -13.92 -10.53 -3.32
CA THR A 220 -13.50 -11.57 -4.25
C THR A 220 -13.00 -10.94 -5.53
N ILE A 221 -11.77 -11.29 -5.91
CA ILE A 221 -11.13 -10.92 -7.18
C ILE A 221 -11.24 -12.11 -8.13
N ASP A 222 -11.79 -11.87 -9.32
CA ASP A 222 -11.82 -12.83 -10.43
C ASP A 222 -11.27 -12.16 -11.68
N ASP A 223 -10.02 -12.45 -12.03
CA ASP A 223 -9.40 -12.06 -13.30
C ASP A 223 -8.70 -13.30 -13.88
N PRO A 224 -9.36 -14.10 -14.72
CA PRO A 224 -8.82 -15.38 -15.21
C PRO A 224 -7.62 -15.20 -16.16
N LYS A 225 -7.36 -13.97 -16.64
CA LYS A 225 -6.15 -13.66 -17.39
C LYS A 225 -4.95 -13.41 -16.47
N THR A 226 -5.16 -12.95 -15.23
CA THR A 226 -4.08 -12.68 -14.25
C THR A 226 -3.87 -13.82 -13.25
N PHE A 227 -4.94 -14.47 -12.82
CA PHE A 227 -4.94 -15.52 -11.79
C PHE A 227 -5.49 -16.84 -12.36
N THR A 228 -5.18 -17.96 -11.71
CA THR A 228 -5.65 -19.29 -12.15
C THR A 228 -7.01 -19.68 -11.56
N GLN A 229 -7.47 -18.96 -10.53
CA GLN A 229 -8.79 -19.11 -9.91
C GLN A 229 -9.17 -17.81 -9.15
N PRO A 230 -10.46 -17.55 -8.91
CA PRO A 230 -10.90 -16.47 -8.03
C PRO A 230 -10.41 -16.66 -6.58
N PHE A 231 -10.21 -15.55 -5.86
CA PHE A 231 -9.79 -15.57 -4.47
C PHE A 231 -10.38 -14.41 -3.66
N THR A 232 -10.58 -14.62 -2.36
CA THR A 232 -11.25 -13.65 -1.48
C THR A 232 -10.30 -13.05 -0.44
N LEU A 233 -10.25 -11.72 -0.43
CA LEU A 233 -9.61 -10.87 0.58
C LEU A 233 -10.62 -10.55 1.69
N ARG A 234 -10.18 -10.49 2.94
CA ARG A 234 -11.02 -10.21 4.12
C ARG A 234 -10.32 -9.26 5.09
N ALA A 235 -11.00 -8.21 5.51
CA ALA A 235 -10.53 -7.32 6.58
C ALA A 235 -11.71 -6.62 7.27
N ASP A 236 -11.53 -6.23 8.54
CA ASP A 236 -12.47 -5.36 9.22
C ASP A 236 -12.04 -3.89 9.05
N LYS A 237 -12.98 -3.03 8.61
CA LYS A 237 -12.77 -1.58 8.59
C LYS A 237 -13.34 -0.96 9.87
N THR A 238 -12.63 0.02 10.43
CA THR A 238 -13.04 0.71 11.67
C THR A 238 -13.47 2.14 11.37
N LEU A 239 -14.58 2.59 11.93
CA LEU A 239 -15.08 3.94 11.81
C LEU A 239 -14.12 4.94 12.47
N VAL A 240 -13.81 6.02 11.76
CA VAL A 240 -13.07 7.19 12.29
C VAL A 240 -14.08 8.33 12.45
N ALA A 241 -14.54 8.52 13.69
CA ALA A 241 -15.40 9.65 14.06
C ALA A 241 -14.56 10.89 14.39
N ASP A 242 -15.23 12.04 14.48
CA ASP A 242 -14.68 13.33 14.92
C ASP A 242 -13.53 13.85 14.02
N THR A 243 -13.59 13.50 12.73
CA THR A 243 -12.69 13.96 11.66
C THR A 243 -13.48 14.27 10.37
N VAL A 244 -12.82 14.92 9.42
CA VAL A 244 -13.23 14.99 8.01
C VAL A 244 -12.30 14.12 7.15
N LEU A 245 -12.74 13.73 5.97
CA LEU A 245 -11.86 13.19 4.93
C LEU A 245 -11.21 14.38 4.22
N LEU A 246 -9.89 14.37 4.06
CA LEU A 246 -9.15 15.40 3.34
C LEU A 246 -8.78 14.92 1.94
N GLU A 247 -8.50 15.87 1.05
CA GLU A 247 -7.88 15.58 -0.24
C GLU A 247 -6.47 15.00 -0.07
N ASP A 248 -6.14 13.98 -0.84
CA ASP A 248 -4.79 13.44 -0.97
C ASP A 248 -4.20 13.91 -2.31
N VAL A 249 -3.29 14.87 -2.19
CA VAL A 249 -2.66 15.58 -3.30
C VAL A 249 -1.25 15.05 -3.48
N CYS A 250 -1.07 14.21 -4.49
CA CYS A 250 0.21 13.63 -4.89
C CYS A 250 1.16 14.62 -5.62
N GLU A 251 0.77 15.90 -5.75
CA GLU A 251 1.49 16.93 -6.49
C GLU A 251 2.93 17.06 -6.00
N ASN A 252 3.85 16.54 -6.80
CA ASN A 252 5.27 16.75 -6.64
C ASN A 252 5.98 16.58 -8.00
N GLU A 253 5.64 17.44 -8.96
CA GLU A 253 6.28 17.54 -10.29
C GLU A 253 7.81 17.77 -10.25
N ARG A 254 8.41 17.93 -9.06
CA ARG A 254 9.87 17.98 -8.85
C ARG A 254 10.49 16.59 -8.68
N SER A 255 9.71 15.59 -8.24
CA SER A 255 10.21 14.23 -7.97
C SER A 255 10.12 13.28 -9.17
N SER A 256 9.36 13.62 -10.22
CA SER A 256 9.26 12.84 -11.46
C SER A 256 10.64 12.62 -12.11
N ALA A 257 11.51 13.64 -12.10
CA ALA A 257 12.89 13.57 -12.57
C ALA A 257 13.83 12.69 -11.72
N HIS A 258 13.38 12.18 -10.58
CA HIS A 258 14.11 11.26 -9.72
C HIS A 258 13.61 9.80 -9.83
N LEU A 259 12.57 9.55 -10.62
CA LEU A 259 12.13 8.19 -10.94
C LEU A 259 13.15 7.55 -11.89
N VAL A 260 13.84 6.51 -11.41
CA VAL A 260 14.85 5.75 -12.15
C VAL A 260 14.50 4.26 -12.15
N SER A 261 14.80 3.55 -13.23
CA SER A 261 14.79 2.07 -13.23
C SER A 261 15.92 1.53 -12.37
N GLY A 262 15.81 0.26 -11.96
CA GLY A 262 16.95 -0.50 -11.46
C GLY A 262 18.06 -0.62 -12.51
N VAL A 263 19.30 -0.74 -12.03
CA VAL A 263 20.45 -1.00 -12.89
C VAL A 263 20.51 -2.49 -13.19
N ARG A 264 20.57 -2.87 -14.47
CA ARG A 264 20.82 -4.28 -14.82
C ARG A 264 22.27 -4.62 -14.52
N VAL A 265 22.46 -5.51 -13.54
CA VAL A 265 23.77 -6.08 -13.21
C VAL A 265 23.95 -7.37 -14.02
N ALA A 266 25.10 -7.53 -14.66
CA ALA A 266 25.37 -8.70 -15.49
C ALA A 266 25.30 -10.00 -14.65
N PRO A 267 24.74 -11.11 -15.16
CA PRO A 267 24.60 -12.35 -14.39
C PRO A 267 25.93 -12.87 -13.81
N GLU A 268 27.03 -12.67 -14.52
CA GLU A 268 28.39 -13.05 -14.12
C GLU A 268 28.91 -12.23 -12.93
N ILE A 269 28.39 -11.01 -12.74
CA ILE A 269 28.68 -10.15 -11.60
C ILE A 269 27.76 -10.52 -10.43
N LEU A 270 26.46 -10.68 -10.68
CA LEU A 270 25.50 -11.14 -9.67
C LEU A 270 25.93 -12.46 -9.02
N ALA A 271 26.35 -13.44 -9.83
CA ALA A 271 26.81 -14.75 -9.36
C ALA A 271 27.99 -14.68 -8.35
N GLN A 272 28.78 -13.60 -8.38
CA GLN A 272 29.90 -13.41 -7.42
C GLN A 272 29.41 -13.04 -6.01
N TYR A 273 28.21 -12.47 -5.90
CA TYR A 273 27.58 -12.12 -4.62
C TYR A 273 26.93 -13.33 -3.94
N ALA A 274 26.60 -14.39 -4.67
CA ALA A 274 26.03 -15.61 -4.10
C ALA A 274 26.98 -16.24 -3.06
N GLY A 275 26.41 -16.77 -1.98
CA GLY A 275 27.18 -17.40 -0.90
C GLY A 275 26.58 -17.18 0.49
N ARG A 276 27.30 -17.64 1.51
CA ARG A 276 26.95 -17.46 2.93
C ARG A 276 27.71 -16.28 3.51
N TYR A 277 27.02 -15.50 4.34
CA TYR A 277 27.59 -14.38 5.09
C TYR A 277 27.12 -14.46 6.55
N GLU A 278 27.90 -13.93 7.48
CA GLU A 278 27.64 -14.04 8.91
C GLU A 278 27.82 -12.68 9.61
N PHE A 279 26.74 -12.15 10.20
CA PHE A 279 26.74 -10.87 10.94
C PHE A 279 27.40 -11.02 12.33
N ALA A 280 27.19 -12.16 12.95
CA ALA A 280 27.74 -12.57 14.25
C ALA A 280 27.65 -14.11 14.32
N PRO A 281 28.43 -14.79 15.18
CA PRO A 281 28.39 -16.25 15.31
C PRO A 281 26.96 -16.80 15.46
N GLY A 282 26.50 -17.58 14.48
CA GLY A 282 25.15 -18.16 14.43
C GLY A 282 24.08 -17.30 13.74
N ARG A 283 24.34 -16.01 13.45
CA ARG A 283 23.46 -15.14 12.63
C ARG A 283 23.97 -15.11 11.19
N GLN A 284 23.66 -16.18 10.46
CA GLN A 284 23.99 -16.33 9.04
C GLN A 284 22.86 -15.84 8.13
N VAL A 285 23.24 -15.34 6.96
CA VAL A 285 22.35 -15.08 5.82
C VAL A 285 22.86 -15.78 4.57
N VAL A 286 21.95 -16.18 3.70
CA VAL A 286 22.29 -16.84 2.43
C VAL A 286 21.88 -15.94 1.27
N VAL A 287 22.86 -15.52 0.47
CA VAL A 287 22.62 -14.80 -0.78
C VAL A 287 22.55 -15.81 -1.92
N THR A 288 21.45 -15.78 -2.66
CA THR A 288 21.25 -16.59 -3.87
C THR A 288 20.92 -15.68 -5.06
N VAL A 289 21.10 -16.20 -6.27
CA VAL A 289 20.81 -15.50 -7.53
C VAL A 289 19.98 -16.41 -8.42
N SER A 290 18.94 -15.85 -9.03
CA SER A 290 18.11 -16.54 -10.02
C SER A 290 17.82 -15.58 -11.18
N GLY A 291 18.26 -15.93 -12.39
CA GLY A 291 18.25 -15.00 -13.52
C GLY A 291 19.07 -13.75 -13.22
N ASP A 292 18.44 -12.58 -13.28
CA ASP A 292 18.99 -11.26 -12.98
C ASP A 292 18.55 -10.72 -11.59
N GLN A 293 18.10 -11.59 -10.69
CA GLN A 293 17.58 -11.23 -9.37
C GLN A 293 18.49 -11.71 -8.24
N LEU A 294 18.72 -10.83 -7.26
CA LEU A 294 19.43 -11.13 -6.02
C LEU A 294 18.41 -11.42 -4.91
N PHE A 295 18.55 -12.57 -4.26
CA PHE A 295 17.73 -12.97 -3.12
C PHE A 295 18.60 -13.12 -1.87
N ILE A 296 18.06 -12.73 -0.72
CA ILE A 296 18.72 -12.87 0.58
C ILE A 296 17.75 -13.57 1.53
N ASP A 297 18.14 -14.75 1.99
CA ASP A 297 17.44 -15.45 3.06
C ASP A 297 18.10 -15.05 4.40
N ASP A 298 17.46 -14.11 5.11
CA ASP A 298 17.80 -13.68 6.48
C ASP A 298 16.64 -14.01 7.42
N SER A 299 16.88 -14.85 8.43
CA SER A 299 15.85 -15.27 9.39
C SER A 299 15.43 -14.15 10.35
N ALA A 300 16.23 -13.09 10.50
CA ALA A 300 15.85 -11.89 11.25
C ALA A 300 14.92 -10.96 10.44
N HIS A 301 14.91 -11.07 9.10
CA HIS A 301 14.15 -10.21 8.20
C HIS A 301 13.45 -11.03 7.08
N PRO A 302 12.57 -12.00 7.42
CA PRO A 302 12.06 -12.98 6.45
C PRO A 302 11.21 -12.40 5.31
N ALA A 303 10.71 -11.17 5.43
CA ALA A 303 10.02 -10.45 4.37
C ALA A 303 10.99 -9.81 3.34
N ASP A 304 12.19 -9.42 3.76
CA ASP A 304 13.21 -8.77 2.93
C ASP A 304 13.97 -9.81 2.08
N ARG A 305 13.26 -10.47 1.17
CA ARG A 305 13.83 -11.56 0.39
C ARG A 305 14.43 -11.13 -0.94
N LEU A 306 13.71 -10.32 -1.71
CA LEU A 306 14.13 -9.89 -3.06
C LEU A 306 14.76 -8.50 -3.00
N PHE A 307 15.95 -8.37 -3.58
CA PHE A 307 16.74 -7.14 -3.61
C PHE A 307 16.99 -6.67 -5.05
N VAL A 308 16.79 -5.38 -5.29
CA VAL A 308 16.82 -4.74 -6.61
C VAL A 308 18.05 -3.84 -6.72
N ALA A 309 18.83 -4.00 -7.79
CA ALA A 309 20.08 -3.28 -7.98
C ALA A 309 19.87 -1.77 -8.23
N ARG A 310 20.48 -0.95 -7.39
CA ARG A 310 20.65 0.51 -7.57
C ARG A 310 21.98 0.85 -8.25
N SER A 311 22.98 -0.01 -8.07
CA SER A 311 24.27 0.02 -8.76
C SER A 311 24.80 -1.41 -8.86
N GLU A 312 26.02 -1.60 -9.39
CA GLU A 312 26.65 -2.92 -9.46
C GLU A 312 26.76 -3.62 -8.09
N ALA A 313 27.00 -2.85 -7.02
CA ALA A 313 27.26 -3.38 -5.68
C ALA A 313 26.20 -3.03 -4.63
N VAL A 314 25.30 -2.08 -4.90
CA VAL A 314 24.26 -1.63 -3.95
C VAL A 314 22.88 -2.06 -4.44
N PHE A 315 22.14 -2.75 -3.59
CA PHE A 315 20.78 -3.23 -3.84
C PHE A 315 19.83 -2.73 -2.75
N LEU A 316 18.59 -2.45 -3.10
CA LEU A 316 17.53 -2.05 -2.17
C LEU A 316 16.54 -3.19 -1.96
N SER A 317 15.97 -3.33 -0.75
CA SER A 317 14.86 -4.25 -0.53
C SER A 317 13.70 -3.89 -1.46
N SER A 318 13.06 -4.91 -2.01
CA SER A 318 11.83 -4.74 -2.78
C SER A 318 10.60 -4.43 -1.92
N VAL A 319 10.69 -4.51 -0.57
CA VAL A 319 9.57 -4.32 0.36
C VAL A 319 9.81 -3.37 1.54
N SER A 320 11.06 -3.12 1.93
CA SER A 320 11.43 -2.25 3.06
C SER A 320 12.34 -1.10 2.64
N MET A 321 12.73 -0.25 3.60
CA MET A 321 13.75 0.78 3.40
C MET A 321 15.19 0.24 3.52
N ALA A 322 15.38 -1.07 3.66
CA ALA A 322 16.71 -1.66 3.78
C ALA A 322 17.48 -1.62 2.45
N SER A 323 18.80 -1.49 2.54
CA SER A 323 19.72 -1.70 1.42
C SER A 323 20.85 -2.65 1.81
N VAL A 324 21.41 -3.34 0.83
CA VAL A 324 22.64 -4.14 0.99
C VAL A 324 23.72 -3.63 0.05
N GLU A 325 24.94 -3.53 0.55
CA GLU A 325 26.14 -3.13 -0.19
C GLU A 325 27.18 -4.25 -0.12
N PHE A 326 27.63 -4.76 -1.26
CA PHE A 326 28.66 -5.79 -1.33
C PHE A 326 30.06 -5.19 -1.43
N VAL A 327 30.90 -5.48 -0.45
CA VAL A 327 32.29 -5.00 -0.40
C VAL A 327 33.22 -6.02 -1.04
N ARG A 328 34.14 -5.54 -1.87
CA ARG A 328 35.19 -6.33 -2.54
C ARG A 328 36.57 -6.01 -1.95
N SER A 329 37.47 -6.98 -1.94
CA SER A 329 38.89 -6.75 -1.64
C SER A 329 39.60 -6.02 -2.78
N ALA A 330 40.85 -5.59 -2.55
CA ALA A 330 41.72 -5.03 -3.59
C ALA A 330 41.98 -6.00 -4.76
N GLN A 331 41.72 -7.30 -4.59
CA GLN A 331 41.81 -8.35 -5.60
C GLN A 331 40.45 -8.67 -6.25
N GLY A 332 39.42 -7.85 -6.01
CA GLY A 332 38.08 -7.97 -6.61
C GLY A 332 37.14 -9.00 -5.97
N ALA A 333 37.63 -9.84 -5.06
CA ALA A 333 36.83 -10.87 -4.40
C ALA A 333 35.82 -10.25 -3.41
N VAL A 334 34.55 -10.69 -3.46
CA VAL A 334 33.53 -10.26 -2.50
C VAL A 334 33.87 -10.80 -1.10
N THR A 335 33.97 -9.91 -0.11
CA THR A 335 34.39 -10.23 1.27
C THR A 335 33.33 -9.92 2.32
N GLN A 336 32.44 -8.96 2.08
CA GLN A 336 31.42 -8.55 3.05
C GLN A 336 30.11 -8.15 2.37
N LEU A 337 29.03 -8.18 3.15
CA LEU A 337 27.73 -7.61 2.85
C LEU A 337 27.39 -6.63 3.99
N ILE A 338 27.08 -5.38 3.66
CA ILE A 338 26.66 -4.36 4.64
C ILE A 338 25.16 -4.11 4.45
N ARG A 339 24.34 -4.54 5.42
CA ARG A 339 22.91 -4.19 5.49
C ARG A 339 22.78 -2.82 6.13
N THR A 340 22.00 -1.92 5.53
CA THR A 340 21.67 -0.60 6.08
C THR A 340 20.17 -0.45 6.16
N GLU A 341 19.62 -0.11 7.32
CA GLU A 341 18.18 0.12 7.52
C GLU A 341 17.95 1.19 8.59
N ALA A 342 17.07 2.17 8.33
CA ALA A 342 16.79 3.29 9.23
C ALA A 342 18.07 4.00 9.77
N GLY A 343 19.12 4.08 8.94
CA GLY A 343 20.43 4.66 9.29
C GLY A 343 21.36 3.75 10.11
N LYS A 344 20.89 2.60 10.60
CA LYS A 344 21.74 1.59 11.24
C LYS A 344 22.45 0.76 10.18
N LYS A 345 23.71 0.39 10.43
CA LYS A 345 24.50 -0.51 9.57
C LYS A 345 24.89 -1.76 10.33
N GLU A 346 24.75 -2.91 9.66
CA GLU A 346 25.22 -4.21 10.12
C GLU A 346 26.10 -4.82 9.04
N THR A 347 27.24 -5.41 9.40
CA THR A 347 28.20 -5.98 8.45
C THR A 347 28.27 -7.50 8.64
N ALA A 348 27.96 -8.25 7.59
CA ALA A 348 28.15 -9.68 7.52
C ALA A 348 29.43 -10.01 6.75
N VAL A 349 30.31 -10.83 7.33
CA VAL A 349 31.53 -11.30 6.67
C VAL A 349 31.20 -12.52 5.83
N ARG A 350 31.69 -12.59 4.58
CA ARG A 350 31.48 -13.75 3.71
C ARG A 350 32.20 -14.96 4.31
N SER A 351 31.46 -16.04 4.54
CA SER A 351 32.02 -17.29 5.06
C SER A 351 33.02 -17.86 4.06
N ALA A 352 34.17 -18.33 4.54
CA ALA A 352 35.09 -19.11 3.70
C ALA A 352 34.38 -20.39 3.23
N THR A 353 34.47 -20.69 1.93
CA THR A 353 33.88 -21.90 1.37
C THR A 353 34.49 -23.13 2.05
N GLN A 354 33.69 -23.86 2.84
CA GLN A 354 34.05 -25.24 3.19
C GLN A 354 34.06 -26.03 1.88
N ARG A 355 35.22 -26.64 1.57
CA ARG A 355 35.42 -27.49 0.40
C ARG A 355 34.75 -28.83 0.57
#